data_AF-A0A0H5Q7R6-F1
#
_entry.id   AF-A0A0H5Q7R6-F1
#
_cell.length_a   1.000
_cell.length_b   1.000
_cell.length_c   1.000
_cell.angle_alpha   90.00
_cell.angle_beta   90.00
_cell.angle_gamma   90.00
#
_symmetry.space_group_name_H-M   'P 1'
#
loop_
_entity.id
_entity.type
_entity.pdbx_description
1 polymer ?
#
loop_
_entity_poly.entity_id
_entity_poly.type
_entity_poly.pdbx_seq_one_letter_code
_entity_poly.pdbx_strand_id
1 'polypeptide(L)'
;MATIQRHKVIWTGVAGSPWYSTFHVADEGNDVQDVSDAIEQWCFDVSNNIYSEITMTHPAEVELIDGATGEITGTIQGNQSITQGVGGVNALPFSTQMVVNMRTAVYVSGRRVQGRFNVPGLTEAANTNSAWDVAVTADVLAAFNTLNAALVPPGLMVLSVKAAAAVPVSAMGVSPTQGVLRSRRD
;
A
#
# COMPACT_ATOMS: atom_id res chain seq x y z
N MET A 1 6.42 -18.03 -15.48
CA MET A 1 5.43 -17.44 -14.55
C MET A 1 5.93 -16.06 -14.18
N ALA A 2 5.04 -15.11 -13.92
CA ALA A 2 5.46 -13.73 -13.68
C ALA A 2 6.23 -13.63 -12.35
N THR A 3 7.42 -13.03 -12.41
CA THR A 3 8.14 -12.57 -11.23
C THR A 3 7.43 -11.33 -10.69
N ILE A 4 7.30 -11.24 -9.37
CA ILE A 4 6.63 -10.15 -8.68
C ILE A 4 7.66 -9.40 -7.83
N GLN A 5 7.78 -8.09 -8.03
CA GLN A 5 8.55 -7.20 -7.17
C GLN A 5 7.73 -6.88 -5.92
N ARG A 6 8.30 -7.09 -4.73
CA ARG A 6 7.70 -6.76 -3.44
C ARG A 6 8.41 -5.56 -2.83
N HIS A 7 7.72 -4.42 -2.85
CA HIS A 7 8.18 -3.17 -2.25
C HIS A 7 7.52 -2.98 -0.89
N LYS A 8 8.27 -2.44 0.08
CA LYS A 8 7.79 -2.20 1.45
C LYS A 8 7.88 -0.71 1.77
N VAL A 9 6.88 -0.17 2.44
CA VAL A 9 6.96 1.13 3.10
C VAL A 9 6.86 0.90 4.60
N ILE A 10 7.84 1.39 5.34
CA ILE A 10 7.96 1.29 6.79
C ILE A 10 7.54 2.62 7.40
N TRP A 11 6.56 2.59 8.29
CA TRP A 11 6.03 3.77 8.97
C TRP A 11 6.57 3.81 10.40
N THR A 12 7.23 4.88 10.79
CA THR A 12 7.86 5.04 12.13
C THR A 12 7.55 6.40 12.74
N GLY A 13 8.01 6.67 13.96
CA GLY A 13 8.00 8.02 14.57
C GLY A 13 7.07 8.18 15.77
N VAL A 14 6.17 7.22 16.01
CA VAL A 14 5.24 7.25 17.15
C VAL A 14 5.19 5.92 17.90
N ALA A 15 4.71 5.93 19.13
CA ALA A 15 4.56 4.72 19.93
C ALA A 15 3.61 3.71 19.26
N GLY A 16 4.00 2.43 19.21
CA GLY A 16 3.26 1.37 18.51
C GLY A 16 3.62 1.20 17.03
N SER A 17 4.51 2.05 16.49
CA SER A 17 5.24 1.78 15.24
C SER A 17 6.45 0.85 15.50
N PRO A 18 7.02 0.15 14.50
CA PRO A 18 6.81 0.30 13.06
C PRO A 18 5.54 -0.35 12.51
N TRP A 19 4.94 0.25 11.48
CA TRP A 19 3.94 -0.40 10.61
C TRP A 19 4.53 -0.70 9.24
N TYR A 20 3.99 -1.71 8.56
CA TYR A 20 4.46 -2.13 7.24
C TYR A 20 3.32 -2.10 6.23
N SER A 21 3.61 -1.43 5.11
CA SER A 21 2.81 -1.45 3.90
C SER A 21 3.57 -2.22 2.84
N THR A 22 2.88 -3.08 2.09
CA THR A 22 3.51 -3.91 1.07
C THR A 22 2.79 -3.74 -0.26
N PHE A 23 3.56 -3.42 -1.30
CA PHE A 23 3.11 -3.34 -2.68
C PHE A 23 3.69 -4.51 -3.46
N HIS A 24 2.87 -5.09 -4.33
CA HIS A 24 3.30 -6.13 -5.26
C HIS A 24 3.11 -5.60 -6.67
N VAL A 25 4.16 -5.65 -7.48
CA VAL A 25 4.18 -5.15 -8.86
C VAL A 25 4.71 -6.25 -9.76
N ALA A 26 4.15 -6.39 -10.96
CA ALA A 26 4.67 -7.36 -11.93
C ALA A 26 6.02 -6.87 -12.50
N ASP A 27 7.02 -7.75 -12.56
CA ASP A 27 8.36 -7.50 -13.14
C ASP A 27 8.35 -7.49 -14.69
N GLU A 28 7.18 -7.29 -15.31
CA GLU A 28 6.96 -7.41 -16.76
C GLU A 28 7.29 -6.08 -17.49
N GLY A 29 8.51 -5.58 -17.30
CA GLY A 29 8.97 -4.31 -17.88
C GLY A 29 8.86 -3.10 -16.95
N ASN A 30 8.48 -3.31 -15.69
CA ASN A 30 8.64 -2.31 -14.64
C ASN A 30 10.09 -2.35 -14.13
N ASP A 31 10.90 -1.33 -14.46
CA ASP A 31 12.22 -1.19 -13.84
C ASP A 31 12.07 -0.90 -12.33
N VAL A 32 12.93 -1.50 -11.51
CA VAL A 32 12.84 -1.35 -10.05
C VAL A 32 12.92 0.10 -9.61
N GLN A 33 13.68 0.94 -10.31
CA GLN A 33 13.80 2.35 -9.99
C GLN A 33 12.52 3.10 -10.30
N ASP A 34 11.90 2.85 -11.46
CA ASP A 34 10.63 3.48 -11.84
C ASP A 34 9.51 3.13 -10.84
N VAL A 35 9.45 1.88 -10.37
CA VAL A 35 8.49 1.47 -9.33
C VAL A 35 8.79 2.15 -8.00
N SER A 36 10.07 2.29 -7.65
CA SER A 36 10.51 2.95 -6.42
C SER A 36 10.12 4.44 -6.41
N ASP A 37 10.36 5.13 -7.52
CA ASP A 37 9.99 6.54 -7.69
C ASP A 37 8.46 6.72 -7.63
N ALA A 38 7.70 5.79 -8.22
CA ALA A 38 6.24 5.81 -8.14
C ALA A 38 5.72 5.61 -6.70
N ILE A 39 6.37 4.75 -5.91
CA ILE A 39 6.02 4.53 -4.49
C ILE A 39 6.43 5.74 -3.63
N GLU A 40 7.57 6.37 -3.91
CA GLU A 40 7.95 7.63 -3.26
C GLU A 40 6.92 8.73 -3.54
N GLN A 41 6.50 8.89 -4.81
CA GLN A 41 5.46 9.84 -5.18
C GLN A 41 4.14 9.52 -4.46
N TRP A 42 3.77 8.25 -4.35
CA TRP A 42 2.61 7.84 -3.56
C TRP A 42 2.74 8.23 -2.08
N CYS A 43 3.91 8.02 -1.46
CA CYS A 43 4.19 8.47 -0.09
C CYS A 43 4.05 9.99 0.06
N PHE A 44 4.56 10.75 -0.92
CA PHE A 44 4.41 12.20 -0.95
C PHE A 44 2.94 12.63 -1.07
N ASP A 45 2.18 12.02 -1.97
CA ASP A 45 0.78 12.37 -2.21
C ASP A 45 -0.10 12.12 -0.97
N VAL A 46 0.14 11.02 -0.25
CA VAL A 46 -0.60 10.74 0.99
C VAL A 46 -0.12 11.56 2.19
N SER A 47 1.11 12.10 2.16
CA SER A 47 1.75 12.76 3.32
C SER A 47 0.93 13.91 3.92
N ASN A 48 0.15 14.63 3.10
CA ASN A 48 -0.73 15.72 3.55
C ASN A 48 -1.80 15.26 4.55
N ASN A 49 -2.14 13.97 4.54
CA ASN A 49 -3.15 13.38 5.41
C ASN A 49 -2.53 12.64 6.61
N ILE A 50 -1.21 12.54 6.66
CA ILE A 50 -0.45 11.78 7.67
C ILE A 50 0.10 12.72 8.73
N TYR A 51 -0.01 12.31 9.99
CA TYR A 51 0.52 13.02 11.14
C TYR A 51 2.01 13.31 11.01
N SER A 52 2.43 14.53 11.36
CA SER A 52 3.74 15.06 11.02
C SER A 52 4.93 14.43 11.73
N GLU A 53 4.72 13.72 12.84
CA GLU A 53 5.79 12.95 13.48
C GLU A 53 6.01 11.57 12.82
N ILE A 54 5.14 11.17 11.89
CA ILE A 54 5.29 9.90 11.19
C ILE A 54 6.25 10.05 10.02
N THR A 55 7.18 9.10 9.93
CA THR A 55 8.13 8.98 8.82
C THR A 55 7.82 7.71 8.03
N MET A 56 7.64 7.86 6.72
CA MET A 56 7.52 6.78 5.74
C MET A 56 8.88 6.53 5.12
N THR A 57 9.39 5.31 5.21
CA THR A 57 10.65 4.90 4.57
C THR A 57 10.38 3.78 3.60
N HIS A 58 10.71 3.98 2.33
CA HIS A 58 10.77 2.93 1.33
C HIS A 58 12.23 2.45 1.22
N PRO A 59 12.57 1.22 1.67
CA PRO A 59 13.93 0.71 1.60
C PRO A 59 14.39 0.45 0.17
N ALA A 60 15.70 0.54 -0.06
CA ALA A 60 16.34 0.24 -1.34
C ALA A 60 16.19 -1.23 -1.77
N GLU A 61 16.14 -2.15 -0.80
CA GLU A 61 16.03 -3.58 -1.09
C GLU A 61 14.59 -3.97 -1.46
N VAL A 62 14.45 -4.54 -2.65
CA VAL A 62 13.20 -5.05 -3.22
C VAL A 62 13.33 -6.55 -3.40
N GLU A 63 12.36 -7.30 -2.88
CA GLU A 63 12.37 -8.76 -2.99
C GLU A 63 11.66 -9.20 -4.27
N LEU A 64 12.25 -10.15 -4.99
CA LEU A 64 11.63 -10.81 -6.13
C LEU A 64 10.92 -12.08 -5.65
N ILE A 65 9.67 -12.25 -6.04
CA ILE A 65 8.79 -13.34 -5.62
C ILE A 65 8.31 -14.11 -6.85
N ASP A 66 8.34 -15.44 -6.79
CA ASP A 66 7.64 -16.26 -7.78
C ASP A 66 6.12 -16.13 -7.58
N GLY A 67 5.41 -15.63 -8.60
CA GLY A 67 4.00 -15.30 -8.52
C GLY A 67 3.04 -16.47 -8.26
N ALA A 68 3.50 -17.73 -8.36
CA ALA A 68 2.66 -18.90 -8.11
C ALA A 68 2.95 -19.58 -6.78
N THR A 69 4.22 -19.70 -6.40
CA THR A 69 4.63 -20.31 -5.14
C THR A 69 4.58 -19.31 -3.98
N GLY A 70 4.80 -18.03 -4.26
CA GLY A 70 4.98 -17.00 -3.25
C GLY A 70 6.37 -17.02 -2.58
N GLU A 71 7.30 -17.84 -3.08
CA GLU A 71 8.66 -17.93 -2.57
C GLU A 71 9.51 -16.75 -3.06
N ILE A 72 10.41 -16.27 -2.20
CA ILE A 72 11.39 -15.24 -2.56
C ILE A 72 12.49 -15.90 -3.40
N THR A 73 12.68 -15.44 -4.63
CA THR A 73 13.67 -15.98 -5.57
C THR A 73 14.97 -15.17 -5.61
N GLY A 74 14.93 -13.92 -5.13
CA GLY A 74 16.10 -13.05 -5.07
C GLY A 74 15.76 -11.68 -4.52
N THR A 75 16.75 -10.78 -4.53
CA THR A 75 16.57 -9.37 -4.19
C THR A 75 17.30 -8.50 -5.21
N ILE A 76 16.76 -7.30 -5.42
CA ILE A 76 17.32 -6.26 -6.28
C ILE A 76 17.32 -4.94 -5.50
N GLN A 77 18.13 -3.98 -5.95
CA GLN A 77 18.29 -2.69 -5.27
C GLN A 77 17.74 -1.58 -6.15
N GLY A 78 16.83 -0.78 -5.60
CA GLY A 78 16.49 0.55 -6.09
C GLY A 78 17.08 1.62 -5.16
N ASN A 79 16.53 2.83 -5.22
CA ASN A 79 16.85 3.88 -4.26
C ASN A 79 15.97 3.81 -3.01
N GLN A 80 16.55 4.17 -1.88
CA GLN A 80 15.78 4.43 -0.66
C GLN A 80 15.17 5.83 -0.74
N SER A 81 13.91 5.96 -0.33
CA SER A 81 13.27 7.26 -0.11
C SER A 81 12.72 7.38 1.31
N ILE A 82 12.66 8.61 1.80
CA ILE A 82 12.12 8.95 3.12
C ILE A 82 11.18 10.14 2.94
N THR A 83 9.93 9.96 3.34
CA THR A 83 8.90 11.00 3.28
C THR A 83 8.33 11.22 4.68
N GLN A 84 8.32 12.46 5.14
CA GLN A 84 7.68 12.83 6.39
C GLN A 84 6.19 13.12 6.16
N GLY A 85 5.33 12.76 7.11
CA GLY A 85 3.97 13.28 7.13
C GLY A 85 3.98 14.81 7.24
N VAL A 86 3.05 15.47 6.57
CA VAL A 86 2.92 16.95 6.61
C VAL A 86 1.51 17.40 7.02
N GLY A 87 0.67 16.45 7.44
CA GLY A 87 -0.64 16.74 8.00
C GLY A 87 -0.55 17.47 9.35
N GLY A 88 -1.73 17.86 9.87
CA GLY A 88 -1.86 18.57 11.14
C GLY A 88 -1.30 17.82 12.36
N VAL A 89 -1.16 18.56 13.47
CA VAL A 89 -0.55 18.08 14.73
C VAL A 89 -1.45 17.19 15.58
N ASN A 90 -2.73 17.07 15.25
CA ASN A 90 -3.64 16.21 16.00
C ASN A 90 -3.77 14.87 15.28
N ALA A 91 -3.12 13.84 15.82
CA ALA A 91 -3.26 12.48 15.33
C ALA A 91 -4.60 11.88 15.76
N LEU A 92 -5.24 11.10 14.87
CA LEU A 92 -6.23 10.13 15.33
C LEU A 92 -5.54 9.08 16.20
N PRO A 93 -6.29 8.37 17.08
CA PRO A 93 -5.74 7.21 17.77
C PRO A 93 -5.06 6.27 16.77
N PHE A 94 -3.78 5.91 16.98
CA PHE A 94 -2.99 5.18 15.97
C PHE A 94 -3.52 3.78 15.62
N SER A 95 -4.46 3.26 16.39
CA SER A 95 -5.24 2.06 16.05
C SER A 95 -6.19 2.27 14.87
N THR A 96 -6.61 3.52 14.61
CA THR A 96 -7.58 3.91 13.59
C THR A 96 -6.89 4.04 12.23
N GLN A 97 -7.22 3.16 11.30
CA GLN A 97 -6.55 3.07 10.00
C GLN A 97 -7.56 3.04 8.86
N MET A 98 -7.23 3.74 7.77
CA MET A 98 -8.05 3.70 6.55
C MET A 98 -7.74 2.43 5.77
N VAL A 99 -8.78 1.67 5.43
CA VAL A 99 -8.63 0.41 4.69
C VAL A 99 -8.93 0.65 3.21
N VAL A 100 -7.93 0.51 2.36
CA VAL A 100 -8.06 0.51 0.91
C VAL A 100 -8.26 -0.92 0.43
N ASN A 101 -9.35 -1.15 -0.28
CA ASN A 101 -9.71 -2.43 -0.87
C ASN A 101 -9.26 -2.47 -2.32
N MET A 102 -8.36 -3.40 -2.63
CA MET A 102 -7.90 -3.67 -3.99
C MET A 102 -8.74 -4.80 -4.58
N ARG A 103 -9.39 -4.51 -5.69
CA ARG A 103 -10.34 -5.40 -6.36
C ARG A 103 -9.70 -5.91 -7.64
N THR A 104 -9.85 -7.21 -7.92
CA THR A 104 -9.41 -7.81 -9.18
C THR A 104 -10.60 -8.32 -10.00
N ALA A 105 -10.39 -8.69 -11.25
CA ALA A 105 -11.41 -9.33 -12.09
C ALA A 105 -11.43 -10.86 -11.98
N VAL A 106 -10.45 -11.48 -11.31
CA VAL A 106 -10.27 -12.93 -11.29
C VAL A 106 -10.96 -13.58 -10.10
N TYR A 107 -11.61 -14.71 -10.38
CA TYR A 107 -12.25 -15.57 -9.38
C TYR A 107 -11.50 -16.89 -9.31
N VAL A 108 -11.19 -17.33 -8.09
CA VAL A 108 -10.59 -18.64 -7.80
C VAL A 108 -11.52 -19.36 -6.85
N SER A 109 -11.93 -20.58 -7.20
CA SER A 109 -12.85 -21.41 -6.41
C SER A 109 -14.15 -20.66 -6.03
N GLY A 110 -14.72 -19.89 -6.96
CA GLY A 110 -15.96 -19.14 -6.76
C GLY A 110 -15.83 -17.88 -5.89
N ARG A 111 -14.61 -17.46 -5.51
CA ARG A 111 -14.37 -16.23 -4.75
C ARG A 111 -13.44 -15.31 -5.52
N ARG A 112 -13.75 -14.00 -5.52
CA ARG A 112 -12.89 -13.01 -6.15
C ARG A 112 -11.60 -12.84 -5.38
N VAL A 113 -10.46 -12.80 -6.07
CA VAL A 113 -9.18 -12.43 -5.46
C VAL A 113 -9.23 -10.94 -5.13
N GLN A 114 -8.93 -10.59 -3.89
CA GLN A 114 -9.01 -9.21 -3.39
C GLN A 114 -7.86 -8.96 -2.44
N GLY A 115 -7.27 -7.76 -2.53
CA GLY A 115 -6.25 -7.26 -1.64
C GLY A 115 -6.82 -6.24 -0.66
N ARG A 116 -6.10 -6.02 0.43
CA ARG A 116 -6.36 -4.92 1.37
C ARG A 116 -5.04 -4.25 1.71
N PHE A 117 -5.10 -2.95 1.86
CA PHE A 117 -4.00 -2.11 2.28
C PHE A 117 -4.50 -1.18 3.38
N ASN A 118 -3.72 -1.00 4.44
CA ASN A 118 -4.08 -0.09 5.52
C ASN A 118 -3.16 1.14 5.46
N VAL A 119 -3.77 2.32 5.54
CA VAL A 119 -3.06 3.60 5.67
C VAL A 119 -3.13 4.01 7.14
N PRO A 120 -2.03 3.91 7.90
CA PRO A 120 -2.00 4.30 9.31
C PRO A 120 -1.74 5.81 9.47
N GLY A 121 -1.77 6.31 10.70
CA GLY A 121 -1.19 7.62 11.00
C GLY A 121 -1.98 8.83 10.53
N LEU A 122 -3.28 8.67 10.29
CA LEU A 122 -4.15 9.75 9.82
C LEU A 122 -4.38 10.80 10.92
N THR A 123 -4.63 12.04 10.51
CA THR A 123 -4.93 13.15 11.41
C THR A 123 -6.42 13.26 11.73
N GLU A 124 -6.79 14.02 12.77
CA GLU A 124 -8.21 14.25 13.13
C GLU A 124 -9.03 14.80 11.97
N ALA A 125 -8.42 15.60 11.07
CA ALA A 125 -9.06 16.14 9.88
C ALA A 125 -9.51 15.05 8.88
N ALA A 126 -8.99 13.83 8.99
CA ALA A 126 -9.44 12.68 8.20
C ALA A 126 -10.78 12.12 8.69
N ASN A 127 -11.31 12.57 9.84
CA ASN A 127 -12.58 12.10 10.37
C ASN A 127 -13.62 13.23 10.40
N THR A 128 -14.81 12.93 9.87
CA THR A 128 -15.98 13.80 9.97
C THR A 128 -17.15 12.96 10.46
N ASN A 129 -17.67 13.28 11.66
CA ASN A 129 -18.84 12.61 12.27
C ASN A 129 -18.72 11.07 12.34
N SER A 130 -17.58 10.55 12.81
CA SER A 130 -17.32 9.11 12.93
C SER A 130 -17.21 8.36 11.58
N ALA A 131 -17.12 9.08 10.47
CA ALA A 131 -16.82 8.55 9.14
C ALA A 131 -15.53 9.17 8.60
N TRP A 132 -14.97 8.59 7.54
CA TRP A 132 -13.86 9.21 6.84
C TRP A 132 -14.34 10.49 6.13
N ASP A 133 -13.52 11.53 6.20
CA ASP A 133 -13.74 12.74 5.43
C ASP A 133 -13.67 12.45 3.92
N VAL A 134 -14.61 13.01 3.16
CA VAL A 134 -14.75 12.72 1.73
C VAL A 134 -13.52 13.20 0.95
N ALA A 135 -12.95 14.35 1.28
CA ALA A 135 -11.77 14.86 0.59
C ALA A 135 -10.57 13.93 0.86
N VAL A 136 -10.36 13.53 2.12
CA VAL A 136 -9.27 12.61 2.48
C VAL A 136 -9.42 11.24 1.80
N THR A 137 -10.64 10.71 1.71
CA THR A 137 -10.86 9.46 0.94
C THR A 137 -10.58 9.60 -0.55
N ALA A 138 -10.89 10.76 -1.14
CA ALA A 138 -10.63 11.05 -2.53
C ALA A 138 -9.13 11.20 -2.80
N ASP A 139 -8.41 11.90 -1.94
CA ASP A 139 -6.96 12.11 -2.03
C ASP A 139 -6.20 10.79 -1.94
N VAL A 140 -6.52 9.95 -0.94
CA VAL A 140 -5.89 8.64 -0.79
C VAL A 140 -6.18 7.76 -2.02
N LEU A 141 -7.43 7.75 -2.51
CA LEU A 141 -7.77 6.98 -3.70
C LEU A 141 -7.07 7.52 -4.96
N ALA A 142 -6.93 8.84 -5.10
CA ALA A 142 -6.22 9.49 -6.19
C ALA A 142 -4.73 9.14 -6.18
N ALA A 143 -4.08 9.14 -5.02
CA ALA A 143 -2.69 8.70 -4.86
C ALA A 143 -2.50 7.25 -5.33
N PHE A 144 -3.40 6.34 -4.91
CA PHE A 144 -3.37 4.94 -5.36
C PHE A 144 -3.59 4.78 -6.87
N ASN A 145 -4.53 5.54 -7.46
CA ASN A 145 -4.77 5.52 -8.90
C ASN A 145 -3.56 6.06 -9.68
N THR A 146 -2.92 7.11 -9.18
CA THR A 146 -1.70 7.70 -9.76
C THR A 146 -0.55 6.70 -9.71
N LEU A 147 -0.33 6.05 -8.57
CA LEU A 147 0.62 4.95 -8.43
C LEU A 147 0.37 3.87 -9.47
N ASN A 148 -0.87 3.35 -9.57
CA ASN A 148 -1.16 2.27 -10.52
C ASN A 148 -1.03 2.69 -11.99
N ALA A 149 -1.29 3.96 -12.31
CA ALA A 149 -1.16 4.49 -13.67
C ALA A 149 0.29 4.78 -14.07
N ALA A 150 1.19 5.02 -13.10
CA ALA A 150 2.62 5.20 -13.35
C ALA A 150 3.34 3.88 -13.69
N LEU A 151 2.75 2.73 -13.31
CA LEU A 151 3.32 1.41 -13.56
C LEU A 151 2.98 0.90 -14.96
N VAL A 152 3.92 0.18 -15.57
CA VAL A 152 3.68 -0.55 -16.83
C VAL A 152 2.62 -1.62 -16.58
N PRO A 153 1.56 -1.71 -17.42
CA PRO A 153 0.56 -2.76 -17.30
C PRO A 153 1.21 -4.14 -17.24
N PRO A 154 0.84 -4.99 -16.28
CA PRO A 154 -0.45 -5.01 -15.58
C PRO A 154 -0.54 -4.16 -14.29
N GLY A 155 0.51 -3.44 -13.90
CA GLY A 155 0.51 -2.50 -12.76
C GLY A 155 0.56 -3.18 -11.39
N LEU A 156 -0.20 -2.64 -10.42
CA LEU A 156 -0.31 -3.21 -9.08
C LEU A 156 -0.96 -4.60 -9.12
N MET A 157 -0.45 -5.50 -8.28
CA MET A 157 -0.86 -6.88 -8.21
C MET A 157 -1.40 -7.23 -6.82
N VAL A 158 -2.37 -8.13 -6.76
CA VAL A 158 -2.76 -8.86 -5.55
C VAL A 158 -2.13 -10.23 -5.60
N LEU A 159 -1.15 -10.47 -4.74
CA LEU A 159 -0.56 -11.80 -4.54
C LEU A 159 -1.40 -12.61 -3.53
N SER A 160 -1.86 -13.79 -3.95
CA SER A 160 -2.59 -14.73 -3.12
C SER A 160 -1.94 -16.11 -3.17
N VAL A 161 -1.05 -16.39 -2.22
CA VAL A 161 -0.32 -17.67 -2.08
C VAL A 161 -1.28 -18.85 -1.97
N LYS A 162 -2.37 -18.70 -1.18
CA LYS A 162 -3.41 -19.74 -1.04
C LYS A 162 -4.09 -20.10 -2.37
N ALA A 163 -4.19 -19.13 -3.28
CA ALA A 163 -4.77 -19.33 -4.59
C ALA A 163 -3.72 -19.63 -5.68
N ALA A 164 -2.43 -19.67 -5.29
CA ALA A 164 -1.29 -19.75 -6.19
C ALA A 164 -1.38 -18.77 -7.37
N ALA A 165 -1.77 -17.52 -7.08
CA ALA A 165 -2.07 -16.53 -8.12
C ALA A 165 -1.60 -15.13 -7.74
N ALA A 166 -0.98 -14.44 -8.70
CA ALA A 166 -0.78 -12.99 -8.72
C ALA A 166 -1.71 -12.39 -9.77
N VAL A 167 -2.58 -11.46 -9.37
CA VAL A 167 -3.65 -10.95 -10.24
C VAL A 167 -3.63 -9.41 -10.24
N PRO A 168 -3.75 -8.75 -11.41
CA PRO A 168 -3.80 -7.30 -11.46
C PRO A 168 -4.98 -6.70 -10.72
N VAL A 169 -4.71 -5.55 -10.09
CA VAL A 169 -5.72 -4.68 -9.52
C VAL A 169 -6.49 -4.01 -10.65
N SER A 170 -7.81 -4.22 -10.69
CA SER A 170 -8.70 -3.62 -11.69
C SER A 170 -9.50 -2.43 -11.14
N ALA A 171 -9.65 -2.34 -9.82
CA ALA A 171 -10.28 -1.20 -9.17
C ALA A 171 -9.82 -1.08 -7.72
N MET A 172 -9.85 0.14 -7.19
CA MET A 172 -9.54 0.44 -5.80
C MET A 172 -10.73 1.17 -5.15
N GLY A 173 -10.82 1.10 -3.82
CA GLY A 173 -11.84 1.84 -3.09
C GLY A 173 -11.60 1.83 -1.59
N VAL A 174 -11.96 2.90 -0.92
CA VAL A 174 -11.80 3.04 0.53
C VAL A 174 -13.00 2.41 1.25
N SER A 175 -12.73 1.68 2.34
CA SER A 175 -13.76 1.19 3.24
C SER A 175 -14.46 2.37 3.92
N PRO A 176 -15.81 2.44 3.94
CA PRO A 176 -16.50 3.55 4.60
C PRO A 176 -16.32 3.52 6.13
N THR A 177 -15.94 2.36 6.68
CA THR A 177 -15.68 2.19 8.11
C THR A 177 -14.18 2.25 8.40
N GLN A 178 -13.86 2.73 9.60
CA GLN A 178 -12.52 2.70 10.13
C GLN A 178 -12.09 1.25 10.42
N GLY A 179 -10.85 0.92 10.07
CA GLY A 179 -10.25 -0.38 10.34
C GLY A 179 -9.25 -0.31 11.48
N VAL A 180 -9.01 -1.48 12.09
CA VAL A 180 -7.87 -1.69 13.00
C VAL A 180 -7.11 -2.90 12.48
N LEU A 181 -5.79 -2.76 12.30
CA LEU A 181 -4.92 -3.90 12.05
C LEU A 181 -5.00 -4.85 13.25
N ARG A 182 -5.55 -6.04 13.02
CA ARG A 182 -5.49 -7.12 14.01
C ARG A 182 -4.16 -7.83 13.84
N SER A 183 -3.49 -8.11 14.96
CA SER A 183 -2.37 -9.06 14.95
C SER A 183 -2.85 -10.35 14.30
N ARG A 184 -2.16 -10.78 13.24
CA ARG A 184 -2.37 -12.11 12.70
C ARG A 184 -1.77 -13.05 13.74
N ARG A 185 -2.65 -13.71 14.49
CA ARG A 185 -2.25 -14.81 15.34
C ARG A 185 -1.88 -15.93 14.37
N ASP A 186 -0.58 -16.12 14.18
CA ASP A 186 -0.04 -17.26 13.44
C ASP A 186 -0.49 -18.58 14.09
#